data_AF-A0A661HXF8-F1
#
_entry.id   AF-A0A661HXF8-F1
#
_cell.length_a   1.000
_cell.length_b   1.000
_cell.length_c   1.000
_cell.angle_alpha   90.00
_cell.angle_beta   90.00
_cell.angle_gamma   90.00
#
_symmetry.space_group_name_H-M   'P 1'
#
loop_
_entity.id
_entity.type
_entity.pdbx_description
1 polymer ?
#
loop_
_entity_poly.entity_id
_entity_poly.type
_entity_poly.pdbx_seq_one_letter_code
_entity_poly.pdbx_strand_id
1 'polypeptide(L)' 'MRVWQYKEEKETHLLVKFYKEDHGEGEFLGDLDEKSIRKMILDIKPEINIDQAFGTLNYFGLLPILVLKDQGSSKQ' A
#
# COMPACT_ATOMS: atom_id res chain seq x y z
N MET A 1 12.28 8.70 3.34
CA MET A 1 12.67 7.33 3.73
C MET A 1 12.78 6.50 2.48
N ARG A 2 13.68 5.52 2.45
CA ARG A 2 13.74 4.54 1.36
C ARG A 2 12.46 3.73 1.37
N VAL A 3 11.84 3.56 0.19
CA VAL A 3 10.60 2.80 0.05
C VAL A 3 10.72 1.78 -1.06
N TRP A 4 10.26 0.56 -0.77
CA TRP A 4 9.98 -0.47 -1.77
C TRP A 4 8.48 -0.72 -1.82
N GLN A 5 7.97 -1.11 -2.98
CA GLN A 5 6.57 -1.49 -3.16
C GLN A 5 6.45 -2.83 -3.86
N TYR A 6 5.70 -3.74 -3.25
CA TYR A 6 5.18 -4.93 -3.92
C TYR A 6 3.72 -4.69 -4.29
N LYS A 7 3.33 -5.10 -5.50
CA LYS A 7 1.94 -5.05 -5.97
C LYS A 7 1.55 -6.40 -6.54
N GLU A 8 0.48 -6.97 -5.99
CA GLU A 8 -0.17 -8.17 -6.52
C GLU A 8 -1.62 -7.85 -6.87
N GLU A 9 -1.96 -8.04 -8.14
CA GLU A 9 -3.31 -7.81 -8.63
C GLU A 9 -3.97 -9.15 -9.00
N LYS A 10 -5.12 -9.42 -8.38
CA LYS A 10 -5.96 -10.60 -8.63
C LYS A 10 -7.37 -10.17 -9.06
N GLU A 11 -8.19 -11.15 -9.43
CA GLU A 11 -9.59 -10.92 -9.79
C GLU A 11 -10.42 -10.44 -8.59
N THR A 12 -10.14 -10.94 -7.39
CA THR A 12 -10.92 -10.65 -6.18
C THR A 12 -10.35 -9.50 -5.36
N HIS A 13 -9.09 -9.12 -5.56
CA HIS A 13 -8.43 -8.14 -4.72
C HIS A 13 -7.18 -7.53 -5.37
N LEU A 14 -6.75 -6.43 -4.77
CA LEU A 14 -5.44 -5.82 -4.95
C LEU A 14 -4.73 -5.87 -3.59
N LEU A 15 -3.52 -6.44 -3.56
CA LEU A 15 -2.62 -6.37 -2.42
C LEU A 15 -1.44 -5.47 -2.79
N VAL A 16 -1.23 -4.42 -2.00
CA VAL A 16 -0.03 -3.58 -2.09
C VAL A 16 0.71 -3.66 -0.76
N LYS A 17 2.03 -3.84 -0.79
CA LYS A 17 2.86 -3.80 0.41
C LYS A 17 3.92 -2.73 0.23
N PHE A 18 4.08 -1.87 1.22
CA PHE A 18 5.18 -0.92 1.32
C PHE A 18 6.21 -1.38 2.34
N TYR A 19 7.49 -1.19 2.03
CA TYR A 19 8.60 -1.53 2.92
C TYR A 19 9.58 -0.37 3.09
N LYS A 20 10.23 -0.29 4.24
CA LYS A 20 11.37 0.62 4.51
C LYS A 20 12.74 0.00 4.22
N GLU A 21 12.77 -1.29 3.92
CA GLU A 21 13.96 -2.09 3.64
C GLU A 21 13.71 -2.99 2.43
N ASP A 22 14.78 -3.52 1.85
CA ASP A 22 14.69 -4.47 0.75
C ASP A 22 14.36 -5.87 1.29
N HIS A 23 13.16 -6.35 0.98
CA HIS A 23 12.70 -7.70 1.33
C HIS A 23 12.76 -8.67 0.13
N GLY A 24 13.36 -8.28 -0.99
CA GLY A 24 13.55 -9.12 -2.19
C GLY A 24 12.29 -9.34 -3.04
N GLU A 25 11.13 -8.80 -2.65
CA GLU A 25 9.87 -8.94 -3.40
C GLU A 25 9.36 -7.61 -3.99
N GLY A 26 9.83 -6.45 -3.53
CA GLY A 26 9.33 -5.13 -3.95
C GLY A 26 10.26 -4.39 -4.91
N GLU A 27 9.70 -3.49 -5.71
CA GLU A 27 10.46 -2.54 -6.54
C GLU A 27 10.89 -1.34 -5.70
N PHE A 28 12.15 -0.92 -5.85
CA PHE A 28 12.65 0.27 -5.17
C PHE A 28 12.06 1.54 -5.80
N LEU A 29 11.34 2.32 -4.99
CA LEU A 29 10.68 3.56 -5.42
C LEU A 29 11.52 4.81 -5.13
N GLY A 30 12.68 4.67 -4.48
CA GLY A 30 13.55 5.77 -4.12
C GLY A 30 13.38 6.23 -2.66
N ASP A 31 14.05 7.34 -2.37
CA ASP A 31 13.93 8.08 -1.12
C ASP A 31 12.76 9.07 -1.21
N LEU A 32 11.64 8.73 -0.57
CA LEU A 32 10.41 9.51 -0.64
C LEU A 32 10.17 10.30 0.66
N ASP A 33 9.64 11.52 0.52
CA ASP A 33 9.17 12.30 1.66
C ASP A 33 7.82 11.79 2.19
N GLU A 34 7.48 12.19 3.41
CA GLU A 34 6.23 11.79 4.07
C GLU A 34 4.98 12.15 3.25
N LYS A 35 4.96 13.33 2.60
CA LYS A 35 3.81 13.79 1.82
C LYS A 35 3.57 12.88 0.62
N SER A 36 4.63 12.47 -0.06
CA SER A 36 4.62 11.58 -1.23
C SER A 36 4.14 10.19 -0.83
N ILE A 37 4.68 9.65 0.27
CA ILE A 37 4.27 8.33 0.79
C ILE A 37 2.79 8.34 1.20
N ARG A 38 2.35 9.37 1.92
CA ARG A 38 0.94 9.49 2.33
C ARG A 38 0.01 9.57 1.12
N LYS A 39 0.40 10.33 0.09
CA LYS A 39 -0.36 10.39 -1.16
C LYS A 39 -0.47 9.01 -1.80
N MET A 40 0.62 8.27 -1.91
CA MET A 40 0.61 6.92 -2.51
C MET A 40 -0.29 5.94 -1.74
N ILE A 41 -0.29 5.98 -0.41
CA ILE A 41 -1.18 5.17 0.42
C ILE A 41 -2.65 5.49 0.13
N LEU A 42 -3.00 6.79 0.04
CA LEU A 42 -4.36 7.25 -0.26
C LEU A 42 -4.78 6.95 -1.71
N ASP A 43 -3.85 7.00 -2.67
CA ASP A 43 -4.11 6.64 -4.06
C ASP A 43 -4.52 5.14 -4.18
N ILE A 44 -4.07 4.28 -3.25
CA ILE A 44 -4.43 2.86 -3.22
C ILE A 44 -5.76 2.61 -2.50
N LYS A 45 -5.94 3.22 -1.33
CA LYS A 45 -7.12 3.02 -0.47
C LYS A 45 -7.56 4.36 0.14
N PRO A 46 -8.39 5.16 -0.56
CA PRO A 46 -8.74 6.52 -0.15
C PRO A 46 -9.41 6.62 1.24
N GLU A 47 -10.09 5.55 1.66
CA GLU A 47 -10.81 5.45 2.93
C GLU A 47 -9.93 4.99 4.12
N ILE A 48 -8.65 4.68 3.90
CA ILE A 48 -7.74 4.24 4.96
C ILE A 48 -7.47 5.38 5.96
N ASN A 49 -7.36 5.06 7.26
CA ASN A 49 -6.85 6.02 8.23
C ASN A 49 -5.36 6.27 7.94
N ILE A 50 -5.08 7.42 7.31
CA ILE A 50 -3.75 7.73 6.78
C ILE A 50 -2.69 7.90 7.87
N ASP A 51 -3.05 8.48 9.02
CA ASP A 51 -2.10 8.67 10.12
C ASP A 51 -1.69 7.33 10.73
N GLN A 52 -2.65 6.41 10.90
CA GLN A 52 -2.36 5.05 11.36
C GLN A 52 -1.57 4.25 10.33
N ALA A 53 -1.93 4.34 9.04
CA ALA A 53 -1.24 3.63 7.96
C ALA A 53 0.21 4.09 7.81
N PHE A 54 0.44 5.40 7.74
CA PHE A 54 1.79 5.97 7.70
C PHE A 54 2.58 5.67 8.99
N GLY A 55 1.94 5.78 10.15
CA GLY A 55 2.54 5.41 11.44
C GLY A 55 3.00 3.95 11.48
N THR A 56 2.17 3.04 10.95
CA THR A 56 2.48 1.61 10.83
C THR A 56 3.69 1.39 9.94
N LEU A 57 3.71 1.97 8.73
CA LEU A 57 4.87 1.90 7.83
C LEU A 57 6.12 2.46 8.50
N ASN A 58 6.02 3.63 9.14
CA ASN A 58 7.16 4.31 9.72
C ASN A 58 7.74 3.55 10.92
N TYR A 59 6.89 3.00 11.78
CA TYR A 59 7.33 2.30 12.99
C TYR A 59 7.78 0.86 12.70
N PHE A 60 6.99 0.08 11.98
CA PHE A 60 7.25 -1.34 11.75
C PHE A 60 8.07 -1.63 10.49
N GLY A 61 8.24 -0.66 9.60
CA GLY A 61 8.96 -0.88 8.34
C GLY A 61 8.15 -1.60 7.26
N LEU A 62 6.88 -1.94 7.53
CA LEU A 62 6.01 -2.66 6.62
C LEU A 62 4.57 -2.14 6.74
N LEU A 63 3.91 -1.94 5.61
CA LEU A 63 2.48 -1.66 5.52
C LEU A 63 1.83 -2.48 4.39
N PRO A 64 1.09 -3.55 4.70
CA PRO A 64 0.23 -4.22 3.74
C PRO A 64 -1.13 -3.49 3.64
N ILE A 65 -1.60 -3.29 2.41
CA ILE A 65 -2.90 -2.72 2.08
C ILE A 65 -3.62 -3.71 1.18
N LEU A 66 -4.74 -4.25 1.68
CA LEU A 66 -5.64 -5.11 0.93
C LEU A 66 -6.89 -4.33 0.52
N VAL A 67 -7.17 -4.31 -0.78
CA VAL A 67 -8.38 -3.74 -1.36
C VAL A 67 -9.15 -4.88 -2.00
N LEU A 68 -10.33 -5.18 -1.46
CA LEU A 68 -11.23 -6.17 -2.07
C LEU A 68 -11.90 -5.51 -3.28
N LYS A 69 -11.86 -6.18 -4.43
CA LYS A 69 -12.64 -5.78 -5.60
C LYS A 69 -14.05 -6.27 -5.36
N ASP A 70 -15.04 -5.37 -5.40
CA ASP A 70 -16.43 -5.80 -5.41
C ASP A 70 -16.63 -6.73 -6.61
N GLN A 71 -16.82 -8.02 -6.33
CA GLN A 71 -17.43 -8.94 -7.28
C GLN A 71 -18.83 -8.38 -7.48
N GLY A 72 -19.09 -7.82 -8.67
CA GLY A 72 -20.32 -7.09 -8.95
C GLY A 72 -21.53 -7.76 -8.31
N SER A 73 -22.33 -6.97 -7.59
CA SER A 73 -23.69 -7.39 -7.26
C SER A 73 -24.41 -7.66 -8.60
N SER A 74 -24.36 -8.91 -9.05
CA SER A 74 -25.32 -9.48 -9.98
C SER A 74 -26.66 -9.50 -9.26
N LYS A 75 -27.30 -8.34 -9.14
CA LYS A 75 -28.73 -8.26 -8.91
C LYS A 75 -29.38 -8.10 -10.28
N GLN A 76 -29.77 -9.26 -10.82
CA GLN A 76 -30.86 -9.38 -11.79
C GLN A 76 -32.13 -8.70 -11.25
#